data_AF-A0A2E5YB26-F1
#
_entry.id   AF-A0A2E5YB26-F1
#
_cell.length_a   1.000
_cell.length_b   1.000
_cell.length_c   1.000
_cell.angle_alpha   90.00
_cell.angle_beta   90.00
_cell.angle_gamma   90.00
#
_symmetry.space_group_name_H-M   'P 1'
#
loop_
_entity.id
_entity.type
_entity.pdbx_description
1 polymer ?
#
loop_
_entity_poly.entity_id
_entity_poly.type
_entity_poly.pdbx_seq_one_letter_code
_entity_poly.pdbx_strand_id
1 'polypeptide(L)'
;MKGPKFWGIAGNPIAHSLTPKLFSIVGSKLGIEQAEQVYIEANSIEEFEFQTSDLEGELWLSCTAPLKHSPQERLDVKGPDGVNAINQLRRSGNQWSGTSTDGYGFVSACRHIGVDPAGKVLGIRGGGSAARAIAAAWSAEGGLIIPVQGRRELVSGPWEGSIVNSSVADLAVDLDAEPAGGPSIEMNSKIQVSISYGFEASSDDFAVVMVAAQHLEAWKRLFAPLWREGLPSLEEVLSSL
;
A
#
# COMPACT_ATOMS: atom_id res chain seq x y z
N MET A 1 -22.35 -1.77 12.15
CA MET A 1 -21.81 -3.05 11.61
C MET A 1 -21.01 -3.76 12.70
N LYS A 2 -20.88 -5.10 12.70
CA LYS A 2 -19.90 -5.75 13.60
C LYS A 2 -18.54 -5.69 12.91
N GLY A 3 -17.77 -4.65 13.19
CA GLY A 3 -16.38 -4.51 12.74
C GLY A 3 -15.42 -5.36 13.58
N PRO A 4 -14.11 -5.21 13.36
CA PRO A 4 -13.11 -5.94 14.14
C PRO A 4 -13.15 -5.47 15.59
N LYS A 5 -12.51 -6.24 16.48
CA LYS A 5 -12.22 -5.73 17.82
C LYS A 5 -11.02 -4.78 17.78
N PHE A 6 -10.04 -5.06 16.92
CA PHE A 6 -8.82 -4.28 16.80
C PHE A 6 -8.53 -3.91 15.35
N TRP A 7 -8.03 -2.69 15.12
CA TRP A 7 -7.38 -2.35 13.86
C TRP A 7 -6.11 -1.54 14.08
N GLY A 8 -5.24 -1.46 13.09
CA GLY A 8 -4.03 -0.68 13.27
C GLY A 8 -2.92 -0.88 12.24
N ILE A 9 -1.71 -0.57 12.68
CA ILE A 9 -0.49 -0.61 11.88
C ILE A 9 0.56 -1.49 12.58
N ALA A 10 1.30 -2.25 11.78
CA ALA A 10 2.40 -3.07 12.24
C ALA A 10 3.68 -2.81 11.42
N GLY A 11 4.81 -2.70 12.10
CA GLY A 11 6.13 -2.46 11.50
C GLY A 11 6.99 -1.56 12.36
N ASN A 12 8.13 -1.08 11.85
CA ASN A 12 8.99 -0.15 12.58
C ASN A 12 9.82 0.69 11.60
N PRO A 13 9.79 2.05 11.66
CA PRO A 13 8.98 2.90 12.55
C PRO A 13 7.53 3.11 12.06
N ILE A 14 6.60 3.33 12.99
CA ILE A 14 5.15 3.51 12.71
C ILE A 14 4.48 4.69 13.44
N ALA A 15 5.21 5.42 14.28
CA ALA A 15 4.66 6.49 15.13
C ALA A 15 3.90 7.60 14.36
N HIS A 16 4.27 7.84 13.10
CA HIS A 16 3.67 8.88 12.25
C HIS A 16 2.79 8.32 11.13
N SER A 17 2.36 7.06 11.26
CA SER A 17 1.51 6.44 10.24
C SER A 17 0.10 7.05 10.24
N LEU A 18 -0.40 7.41 9.07
CA LEU A 18 -1.81 7.81 8.87
C LEU A 18 -2.79 6.64 9.00
N THR A 19 -2.31 5.40 9.03
CA THR A 19 -3.12 4.18 9.00
C THR A 19 -4.23 4.15 10.07
N PRO A 20 -3.96 4.39 11.37
CA PRO A 20 -5.01 4.33 12.38
C PRO A 20 -6.11 5.39 12.16
N LYS A 21 -5.73 6.59 11.70
CA LYS A 21 -6.68 7.65 11.34
C LYS A 21 -7.54 7.24 10.14
N LEU A 22 -6.94 6.65 9.10
CA LEU A 22 -7.66 6.14 7.93
C LEU A 22 -8.66 5.04 8.28
N PHE A 23 -8.30 4.11 9.18
CA PHE A 23 -9.24 3.12 9.71
C PHE A 23 -10.43 3.80 10.39
N SER A 24 -10.19 4.80 11.25
CA SER A 24 -11.26 5.53 11.93
C SER A 24 -12.17 6.31 10.98
N ILE A 25 -11.63 6.96 9.95
CA ILE A 25 -12.42 7.69 8.94
C ILE A 25 -13.38 6.74 8.23
N VAL A 26 -12.87 5.63 7.68
CA VAL A 26 -13.71 4.66 6.96
C VAL A 26 -14.64 3.91 7.92
N GLY A 27 -14.15 3.54 9.10
CA GLY A 27 -14.91 2.86 10.13
C GLY A 27 -16.11 3.66 10.61
N SER A 28 -15.94 4.96 10.89
CA SER A 28 -17.04 5.86 11.28
C SER A 28 -18.12 5.94 10.19
N LYS A 29 -17.73 6.04 8.92
CA LYS A 29 -18.67 6.03 7.78
C LYS A 29 -19.48 4.74 7.69
N LEU A 30 -18.92 3.61 8.12
CA LEU A 30 -19.59 2.30 8.14
C LEU A 30 -20.28 1.97 9.47
N GLY A 31 -20.29 2.90 10.43
CA GLY A 31 -20.82 2.68 11.77
C GLY A 31 -20.07 1.57 12.53
N ILE A 32 -18.74 1.56 12.41
CA ILE A 32 -17.79 0.78 13.20
C ILE A 32 -17.00 1.78 14.05
N GLU A 33 -17.40 1.96 15.30
CA GLU A 33 -16.79 2.95 16.21
C GLU A 33 -16.11 2.30 17.43
N GLN A 34 -16.36 1.00 17.63
CA GLN A 34 -15.94 0.24 18.81
C GLN A 34 -14.58 -0.45 18.67
N ALA A 35 -13.94 -0.36 17.50
CA ALA A 35 -12.67 -1.03 17.26
C ALA A 35 -11.53 -0.27 17.95
N GLU A 36 -10.75 -0.99 18.75
CA GLU A 36 -9.58 -0.44 19.43
C GLU A 36 -8.42 -0.27 18.44
N GLN A 37 -7.77 0.90 18.48
CA GLN A 37 -6.58 1.15 17.67
C GLN A 37 -5.35 0.50 18.32
N VAL A 38 -4.59 -0.26 17.53
CA VAL A 38 -3.34 -0.90 17.96
C VAL A 38 -2.15 -0.44 17.12
N TYR A 39 -0.99 -0.35 17.78
CA TYR A 39 0.29 0.01 17.17
C TYR A 39 1.27 -1.12 17.53
N ILE A 40 1.68 -1.88 16.51
CA ILE A 40 2.48 -3.09 16.70
C ILE A 40 3.89 -2.81 16.18
N GLU A 41 4.77 -2.35 17.08
CA GLU A 41 6.15 -2.03 16.74
C GLU A 41 6.99 -3.31 16.68
N ALA A 42 7.23 -3.82 15.47
CA ALA A 42 7.95 -5.07 15.28
C ALA A 42 8.97 -4.98 14.13
N ASN A 43 10.19 -5.46 14.41
CA ASN A 43 11.30 -5.57 13.46
C ASN A 43 11.37 -6.94 12.80
N SER A 44 10.66 -7.94 13.35
CA SER A 44 10.59 -9.29 12.82
C SER A 44 9.19 -9.87 12.96
N ILE A 45 8.96 -11.00 12.30
CA ILE A 45 7.69 -11.71 12.36
C ILE A 45 7.47 -12.40 13.70
N GLU A 46 8.53 -12.80 14.39
CA GLU A 46 8.48 -13.32 15.77
C GLU A 46 8.01 -12.24 16.74
N GLU A 47 8.55 -11.02 16.63
CA GLU A 47 8.10 -9.88 17.44
C GLU A 47 6.64 -9.54 17.14
N PHE A 48 6.24 -9.57 15.87
CA PHE A 48 4.86 -9.36 15.45
C PHE A 48 3.91 -10.40 16.05
N GLU A 49 4.24 -11.69 15.98
CA GLU A 49 3.42 -12.76 16.55
C GLU A 49 3.32 -12.64 18.07
N PHE A 50 4.44 -12.33 18.74
CA PHE A 50 4.47 -12.12 20.19
C PHE A 50 3.56 -10.96 20.59
N GLN A 51 3.61 -9.83 19.89
CA GLN A 51 2.75 -8.68 20.21
C GLN A 51 1.28 -8.88 19.85
N THR A 52 0.97 -9.80 18.92
CA THR A 52 -0.41 -10.09 18.52
C THR A 52 -1.04 -11.28 19.27
N SER A 53 -0.27 -12.00 20.09
CA SER A 53 -0.75 -13.21 20.78
C SER A 53 -1.90 -12.91 21.72
N ASP A 54 -1.84 -11.78 22.42
CA ASP A 54 -2.78 -11.44 23.50
C ASP A 54 -4.00 -10.64 22.99
N LEU A 55 -4.03 -10.30 21.69
CA LEU A 55 -5.13 -9.55 21.07
C LEU A 55 -6.32 -10.45 20.73
N GLU A 56 -7.03 -10.93 21.75
CA GLU A 56 -8.19 -11.80 21.56
C GLU A 56 -9.34 -11.11 20.80
N GLY A 57 -9.58 -11.52 19.56
CA GLY A 57 -10.65 -11.00 18.71
C GLY A 57 -10.25 -10.88 17.25
N GLU A 58 -11.16 -10.36 16.43
CA GLU A 58 -10.85 -10.05 15.04
C GLU A 58 -9.92 -8.83 14.97
N LEU A 59 -8.85 -8.94 14.18
CA LEU A 59 -7.75 -7.98 14.13
C LEU A 59 -7.42 -7.64 12.67
N TRP A 60 -7.45 -6.36 12.32
CA TRP A 60 -7.16 -5.84 10.99
C TRP A 60 -5.91 -4.96 11.03
N LEU A 61 -4.89 -5.25 10.22
CA LEU A 61 -3.63 -4.53 10.27
C LEU A 61 -3.19 -4.14 8.87
N SER A 62 -2.70 -2.91 8.73
CA SER A 62 -1.75 -2.62 7.65
C SER A 62 -0.35 -2.99 8.14
N CYS A 63 0.49 -3.51 7.26
CA CYS A 63 1.87 -3.86 7.54
C CYS A 63 2.81 -3.02 6.68
N THR A 64 3.82 -2.45 7.32
CA THR A 64 4.90 -1.72 6.65
C THR A 64 6.24 -2.41 6.86
N ALA A 65 7.31 -1.82 6.35
CA ALA A 65 8.67 -2.31 6.59
C ALA A 65 8.95 -2.45 8.11
N PRO A 66 9.71 -3.48 8.53
CA PRO A 66 10.30 -4.54 7.72
C PRO A 66 9.38 -5.75 7.45
N LEU A 67 8.11 -5.71 7.87
CA LEU A 67 7.21 -6.87 7.88
C LEU A 67 6.56 -7.23 6.55
N LYS A 68 6.71 -6.48 5.45
CA LYS A 68 5.94 -6.73 4.21
C LYS A 68 6.19 -8.09 3.52
N HIS A 69 7.28 -8.78 3.86
CA HIS A 69 7.64 -10.07 3.26
C HIS A 69 7.37 -11.28 4.19
N SER A 70 7.56 -11.09 5.49
CA SER A 70 7.54 -12.16 6.49
C SER A 70 6.19 -12.89 6.70
N PRO A 71 5.02 -12.24 6.54
CA PRO A 71 3.71 -12.89 6.68
C PRO A 71 3.45 -14.03 5.70
N GLN A 72 4.06 -14.03 4.51
CA GLN A 72 3.78 -15.04 3.50
C GLN A 72 4.25 -16.43 3.92
N GLU A 73 5.43 -16.51 4.53
CA GLU A 73 6.03 -17.79 4.92
C GLU A 73 5.46 -18.32 6.23
N ARG A 74 5.16 -17.44 7.20
CA ARG A 74 4.79 -17.86 8.56
C ARG A 74 3.29 -17.83 8.85
N LEU A 75 2.51 -17.02 8.15
CA LEU A 75 1.07 -16.91 8.35
C LEU A 75 0.25 -17.64 7.27
N ASP A 76 0.91 -18.39 6.38
CA ASP A 76 0.30 -19.11 5.24
C ASP A 76 -0.61 -18.23 4.37
N VAL A 77 -0.23 -16.97 4.21
CA VAL A 77 -0.97 -16.01 3.38
C VAL A 77 -0.30 -15.89 2.02
N LYS A 78 -1.08 -16.06 0.95
CA LYS A 78 -0.59 -15.93 -0.43
C LYS A 78 -0.79 -14.52 -0.98
N GLY A 79 0.29 -13.91 -1.47
CA GLY A 79 0.22 -12.70 -2.30
C GLY A 79 -0.03 -13.05 -3.78
N PRO A 80 -0.26 -12.05 -4.64
CA PRO A 80 -0.31 -12.26 -6.10
C PRO A 80 1.02 -12.81 -6.62
N ASP A 81 0.96 -13.79 -7.52
CA ASP A 81 2.14 -14.42 -8.13
C ASP A 81 3.08 -13.37 -8.76
N GLY A 82 4.37 -13.45 -8.44
CA GLY A 82 5.41 -12.54 -8.93
C GLY A 82 5.50 -11.19 -8.20
N VAL A 83 4.53 -10.81 -7.37
CA VAL A 83 4.60 -9.61 -6.52
C VAL A 83 5.25 -9.95 -5.16
N ASN A 84 4.82 -11.07 -4.57
CA ASN A 84 5.32 -11.62 -3.30
C ASN A 84 5.43 -10.55 -2.19
N ALA A 85 4.34 -9.80 -1.97
CA ALA A 85 4.25 -8.79 -0.92
C ALA A 85 2.85 -8.77 -0.29
N ILE A 86 2.77 -8.53 1.01
CA ILE A 86 1.51 -8.33 1.74
C ILE A 86 1.66 -7.10 2.62
N ASN A 87 0.74 -6.15 2.47
CA ASN A 87 0.70 -4.92 3.28
C ASN A 87 -0.63 -4.79 4.06
N GLN A 88 -1.53 -5.75 3.94
CA GLN A 88 -2.81 -5.79 4.66
C GLN A 88 -3.06 -7.19 5.19
N LEU A 89 -3.36 -7.31 6.49
CA LEU A 89 -3.60 -8.55 7.20
C LEU A 89 -4.93 -8.50 7.96
N ARG A 90 -5.64 -9.63 7.97
CA ARG A 90 -6.85 -9.84 8.76
C ARG A 90 -6.75 -11.18 9.47
N ARG A 91 -6.85 -11.16 10.80
CA ARG A 91 -7.00 -12.35 11.63
C ARG A 91 -8.46 -12.53 12.04
N SER A 92 -9.04 -13.67 11.69
CA SER A 92 -10.38 -14.09 12.12
C SER A 92 -10.26 -15.43 12.85
N GLY A 93 -10.46 -15.41 14.17
CA GLY A 93 -10.11 -16.57 15.01
C GLY A 93 -8.61 -16.85 14.93
N ASN A 94 -8.24 -18.08 14.53
CA ASN A 94 -6.84 -18.49 14.37
C ASN A 94 -6.33 -18.40 12.93
N GLN A 95 -7.14 -17.87 12.00
CA GLN A 95 -6.79 -17.83 10.58
C GLN A 95 -6.36 -16.44 10.17
N TRP A 96 -5.20 -16.35 9.53
CA TRP A 96 -4.70 -15.14 8.89
C TRP A 96 -5.07 -15.15 7.41
N SER A 97 -5.41 -13.97 6.92
CA SER A 97 -5.61 -13.68 5.51
C SER A 97 -4.96 -12.33 5.22
N GLY A 98 -4.62 -12.08 3.96
CA GLY A 98 -3.95 -10.84 3.60
C GLY A 98 -3.89 -10.63 2.10
N THR A 99 -3.57 -9.40 1.74
CA THR A 99 -3.48 -8.97 0.34
C THR A 99 -2.44 -7.86 0.20
N SER A 100 -1.97 -7.68 -1.02
CA SER A 100 -1.25 -6.46 -1.42
C SER A 100 -2.23 -5.43 -1.96
N THR A 101 -2.09 -4.18 -1.54
CA THR A 101 -2.89 -3.03 -1.98
C THR A 101 -2.04 -1.86 -2.47
N ASP A 102 -0.71 -1.92 -2.29
CA ASP A 102 0.21 -0.85 -2.72
C ASP A 102 0.01 -0.52 -4.21
N GLY A 103 -0.02 -1.53 -5.09
CA GLY A 103 -0.19 -1.32 -6.54
C GLY A 103 -1.52 -0.69 -6.92
N TYR A 104 -2.62 -1.17 -6.34
CA TYR A 104 -3.96 -0.60 -6.59
C TYR A 104 -4.09 0.81 -6.04
N GLY A 105 -3.52 1.08 -4.86
CA GLY A 105 -3.45 2.42 -4.28
C GLY A 105 -2.66 3.39 -5.16
N PHE A 106 -1.53 2.95 -5.72
CA PHE A 106 -0.74 3.76 -6.65
C PHE A 106 -1.52 4.11 -7.92
N VAL A 107 -2.17 3.13 -8.57
CA VAL A 107 -3.00 3.37 -9.77
C VAL A 107 -4.13 4.35 -9.46
N SER A 108 -4.82 4.18 -8.33
CA SER A 108 -5.90 5.07 -7.90
C SER A 108 -5.39 6.49 -7.64
N ALA A 109 -4.24 6.65 -7.00
CA ALA A 109 -3.60 7.96 -6.80
C ALA A 109 -3.17 8.61 -8.12
N CYS A 110 -2.67 7.84 -9.08
CA CYS A 110 -2.36 8.34 -10.42
C CYS A 110 -3.62 8.89 -11.11
N ARG A 111 -4.73 8.14 -11.06
CA ARG A 111 -6.02 8.59 -11.61
C ARG A 111 -6.52 9.86 -10.92
N HIS A 112 -6.32 9.98 -9.61
CA HIS A 112 -6.68 11.19 -8.85
C HIS A 112 -5.94 12.44 -9.36
N ILE A 113 -4.68 12.31 -9.78
CA ILE A 113 -3.92 13.42 -10.39
C ILE A 113 -4.07 13.50 -11.92
N GLY A 114 -5.04 12.80 -12.50
CA GLY A 114 -5.35 12.86 -13.94
C GLY A 114 -4.48 11.96 -14.84
N VAL A 115 -3.76 11.00 -14.29
CA VAL A 115 -2.93 10.04 -15.03
C VAL A 115 -3.60 8.65 -15.00
N ASP A 116 -4.27 8.27 -16.09
CA ASP A 116 -4.75 6.91 -16.29
C ASP A 116 -3.64 6.02 -16.88
N PRO A 117 -3.38 4.80 -16.37
CA PRO A 117 -2.28 3.95 -16.84
C PRO A 117 -2.34 3.56 -18.32
N ALA A 118 -3.52 3.43 -18.92
CA ALA A 118 -3.66 2.82 -20.25
C ALA A 118 -2.83 3.56 -21.31
N GLY A 119 -1.83 2.87 -21.87
CA GLY A 119 -0.91 3.43 -22.87
C GLY A 119 0.08 4.47 -22.35
N LYS A 120 0.13 4.72 -21.03
CA LYS A 120 1.10 5.62 -20.40
C LYS A 120 2.35 4.88 -19.96
N VAL A 121 3.48 5.58 -20.02
CA VAL A 121 4.78 5.02 -19.64
C VAL A 121 5.15 5.44 -18.22
N LEU A 122 5.40 4.47 -17.35
CA LEU A 122 5.86 4.66 -15.98
C LEU A 122 7.36 4.34 -15.86
N GLY A 123 8.15 5.33 -15.44
CA GLY A 123 9.53 5.14 -15.00
C GLY A 123 9.55 4.63 -13.56
N ILE A 124 10.05 3.42 -13.32
CA ILE A 124 10.13 2.84 -11.98
C ILE A 124 11.58 2.65 -11.60
N ARG A 125 12.04 3.34 -10.55
CA ARG A 125 13.33 3.06 -9.93
C ARG A 125 13.14 2.24 -8.66
N GLY A 126 13.79 1.08 -8.58
CA GLY A 126 13.73 0.15 -7.45
C GLY A 126 13.02 -1.17 -7.79
N GLY A 127 13.29 -2.19 -6.97
CA GLY A 127 12.86 -3.58 -7.19
C GLY A 127 12.24 -4.26 -5.97
N GLY A 128 11.93 -3.49 -4.93
CA GLY A 128 11.30 -3.98 -3.69
C GLY A 128 9.84 -4.42 -3.87
N SER A 129 9.20 -4.84 -2.77
CA SER A 129 7.78 -5.24 -2.74
C SER A 129 6.84 -4.21 -3.36
N ALA A 130 7.00 -2.93 -2.97
CA ALA A 130 6.19 -1.84 -3.50
C ALA A 130 6.39 -1.68 -5.02
N ALA A 131 7.64 -1.76 -5.51
CA ALA A 131 7.95 -1.63 -6.93
C ALA A 131 7.30 -2.73 -7.76
N ARG A 132 7.38 -3.98 -7.30
CA ARG A 132 6.73 -5.11 -7.97
C ARG A 132 5.20 -5.01 -7.92
N ALA A 133 4.64 -4.57 -6.80
CA ALA A 133 3.19 -4.36 -6.69
C ALA A 133 2.69 -3.27 -7.65
N ILE A 134 3.42 -2.15 -7.72
CA ILE A 134 3.13 -1.04 -8.64
C ILE A 134 3.28 -1.49 -10.09
N ALA A 135 4.39 -2.16 -10.44
CA ALA A 135 4.62 -2.65 -11.79
C ALA A 135 3.53 -3.62 -12.25
N ALA A 136 3.13 -4.56 -11.40
CA ALA A 136 2.06 -5.51 -11.70
C ALA A 136 0.72 -4.81 -11.92
N ALA A 137 0.32 -3.90 -11.01
CA ALA A 137 -0.94 -3.19 -11.13
C ALA A 137 -0.96 -2.24 -12.34
N TRP A 138 0.12 -1.49 -12.57
CA TRP A 138 0.25 -0.58 -13.71
C TRP A 138 0.16 -1.33 -15.04
N SER A 139 0.88 -2.45 -15.16
CA SER A 139 0.85 -3.30 -16.35
C SER A 139 -0.52 -3.93 -16.59
N ALA A 140 -1.22 -4.36 -15.54
CA ALA A 140 -2.55 -4.96 -15.65
C ALA A 140 -3.60 -3.97 -16.19
N GLU A 141 -3.37 -2.68 -15.99
CA GLU A 141 -4.22 -1.58 -16.49
C GLU A 141 -3.78 -1.10 -17.89
N GLY A 142 -2.88 -1.82 -18.56
CA GLY A 142 -2.39 -1.50 -19.91
C GLY A 142 -1.30 -0.43 -19.96
N GLY A 143 -0.66 -0.14 -18.82
CA GLY A 143 0.47 0.78 -18.75
C GLY A 143 1.79 0.12 -19.13
N LEU A 144 2.69 0.93 -19.70
CA LEU A 144 4.04 0.54 -20.12
C LEU A 144 5.05 0.95 -19.05
N ILE A 145 6.20 0.29 -19.00
CA ILE A 145 7.21 0.47 -17.94
C ILE A 145 8.60 0.70 -18.53
N ILE A 146 9.30 1.70 -17.99
CA ILE A 146 10.75 1.86 -18.12
C ILE A 146 11.37 1.54 -16.75
N PRO A 147 12.05 0.39 -16.59
CA PRO A 147 12.85 0.14 -15.40
C PRO A 147 14.03 1.12 -15.38
N VAL A 148 14.22 1.81 -14.25
CA VAL A 148 15.33 2.74 -14.02
C VAL A 148 16.28 2.13 -13.01
N GLN A 149 17.58 2.22 -13.31
CA GLN A 149 18.63 1.63 -12.48
C GLN A 149 18.61 2.22 -11.06
N GLY A 150 18.48 1.33 -10.08
CA GLY A 150 18.46 1.64 -8.66
C GLY A 150 19.37 0.72 -7.86
N ARG A 151 19.25 0.76 -6.54
CA ARG A 151 19.90 -0.17 -5.61
C ARG A 151 19.37 -1.60 -5.80
N ARG A 152 18.08 -1.75 -6.11
CA ARG A 152 17.46 -3.04 -6.42
C ARG A 152 16.85 -3.01 -7.81
N GLU A 153 17.16 -4.00 -8.63
CA GLU A 153 16.58 -4.14 -9.96
C GLU A 153 15.15 -4.68 -9.89
N LEU A 154 14.30 -4.16 -10.77
CA LEU A 154 12.96 -4.72 -10.99
C LEU A 154 13.11 -6.03 -11.77
N VAL A 155 13.08 -7.15 -11.03
CA VAL A 155 13.22 -8.51 -11.59
C VAL A 155 12.02 -8.93 -12.45
N SER A 156 12.09 -10.11 -13.06
CA SER A 156 10.99 -10.71 -13.81
C SER A 156 9.68 -10.81 -13.00
N GLY A 157 8.56 -10.60 -13.68
CA GLY A 157 7.23 -10.63 -13.10
C GLY A 157 6.14 -10.48 -14.16
N PRO A 158 4.86 -10.40 -13.77
CA PRO A 158 3.73 -10.30 -14.71
C PRO A 158 3.75 -9.07 -15.62
N TRP A 159 4.62 -8.09 -15.36
CA TRP A 159 4.81 -6.87 -16.14
C TRP A 159 5.83 -6.99 -17.28
N GLU A 160 6.49 -8.13 -17.48
CA GLU A 160 7.54 -8.29 -18.51
C GLU A 160 7.06 -7.88 -19.92
N GLY A 161 5.81 -8.19 -20.26
CA GLY A 161 5.22 -7.82 -21.55
C GLY A 161 4.98 -6.31 -21.75
N SER A 162 5.13 -5.51 -20.70
CA SER A 162 4.89 -4.06 -20.69
C SER A 162 6.19 -3.26 -20.63
N ILE A 163 7.35 -3.91 -20.55
CA ILE A 163 8.65 -3.23 -20.53
C ILE A 163 8.94 -2.67 -21.94
N VAL A 164 9.28 -1.38 -22.00
CA VAL A 164 9.56 -0.67 -23.25
C VAL A 164 10.88 0.08 -23.23
N ASN A 165 11.49 0.22 -24.40
CA ASN A 165 12.67 1.05 -24.62
C ASN A 165 12.22 2.46 -25.04
N SER A 166 11.76 3.26 -24.08
CA SER A 166 11.49 4.70 -24.26
C SER A 166 12.48 5.51 -23.43
N SER A 167 12.82 6.72 -23.89
CA SER A 167 13.73 7.61 -23.17
C SER A 167 13.02 8.50 -22.14
N VAL A 168 11.71 8.77 -22.30
CA VAL A 168 10.93 9.67 -21.44
C VAL A 168 9.69 8.95 -20.94
N ALA A 169 9.45 9.02 -19.63
CA ALA A 169 8.23 8.52 -19.00
C ALA A 169 7.13 9.60 -18.92
N ASP A 170 5.87 9.20 -18.94
CA ASP A 170 4.76 10.11 -18.62
C ASP A 170 4.70 10.40 -17.12
N LEU A 171 5.03 9.38 -16.31
CA LEU A 171 5.09 9.44 -14.85
C LEU A 171 6.35 8.70 -14.38
N ALA A 172 6.99 9.15 -13.31
CA ALA A 172 8.07 8.42 -12.66
C ALA A 172 7.91 8.36 -11.14
N VAL A 173 8.41 7.27 -10.55
CA VAL A 173 8.47 7.06 -9.10
C VAL A 173 9.81 6.43 -8.71
N ASP A 174 10.47 7.05 -7.71
CA ASP A 174 11.68 6.51 -7.09
C ASP A 174 11.34 5.80 -5.78
N LEU A 175 11.44 4.47 -5.81
CA LEU A 175 11.13 3.60 -4.68
C LEU A 175 12.39 3.18 -3.91
N ASP A 176 13.56 3.66 -4.34
CA ASP A 176 14.82 3.53 -3.62
C ASP A 176 15.16 4.80 -2.82
N ALA A 177 14.34 5.85 -2.91
CA ALA A 177 14.43 7.00 -2.03
C ALA A 177 14.27 6.59 -0.55
N GLU A 178 14.97 7.28 0.35
CA GLU A 178 14.88 6.99 1.78
C GLU A 178 13.44 7.19 2.29
N PRO A 179 12.97 6.34 3.23
CA PRO A 179 11.68 6.53 3.88
C PRO A 179 11.57 7.89 4.58
N ALA A 180 10.33 8.30 4.91
CA ALA A 180 10.02 9.58 5.57
C ALA A 180 10.42 10.85 4.77
N GLY A 181 10.24 10.83 3.45
CA GLY A 181 10.47 11.98 2.57
C GLY A 181 11.93 12.22 2.18
N GLY A 182 12.73 11.16 2.10
CA GLY A 182 14.11 11.25 1.62
C GLY A 182 14.23 11.76 0.18
N PRO A 183 15.41 12.25 -0.23
CA PRO A 183 15.62 12.78 -1.56
C PRO A 183 15.46 11.68 -2.62
N SER A 184 14.62 11.96 -3.62
CA SER A 184 14.52 11.18 -4.86
C SER A 184 15.56 11.65 -5.86
N ILE A 185 16.07 10.75 -6.70
CA ILE A 185 16.82 11.20 -7.89
C ILE A 185 15.85 11.83 -8.90
N GLU A 186 16.34 12.75 -9.73
CA GLU A 186 15.57 13.24 -10.87
C GLU A 186 15.53 12.16 -11.97
N MET A 187 14.32 11.84 -12.44
CA MET A 187 14.07 10.85 -13.47
C MET A 187 13.50 11.52 -14.72
N ASN A 188 13.93 11.06 -15.91
CA ASN A 188 13.48 11.62 -17.18
C ASN A 188 11.99 11.35 -17.43
N SER A 189 11.14 12.28 -16.99
CA SER A 189 9.70 12.11 -16.96
C SER A 189 8.96 13.45 -17.05
N LYS A 190 7.70 13.43 -17.47
CA LYS A 190 6.85 14.62 -17.47
C LYS A 190 6.36 14.98 -16.06
N ILE A 191 6.09 13.96 -15.26
CA ILE A 191 5.63 14.08 -13.87
C ILE A 191 6.46 13.10 -13.05
N GLN A 192 6.96 13.55 -11.90
CA GLN A 192 7.60 12.68 -10.92
C GLN A 192 6.85 12.77 -9.60
N VAL A 193 6.53 11.62 -9.02
CA VAL A 193 5.79 11.51 -7.76
C VAL A 193 6.64 10.84 -6.69
N SER A 194 6.39 11.19 -5.43
CA SER A 194 6.93 10.51 -4.25
C SER A 194 5.82 9.73 -3.56
N ILE A 195 6.14 8.52 -3.10
CA ILE A 195 5.25 7.70 -2.27
C ILE A 195 5.63 7.75 -0.78
N SER A 196 6.65 8.53 -0.44
CA SER A 196 7.13 8.76 0.91
C SER A 196 6.67 10.14 1.36
N TYR A 197 6.03 10.21 2.52
CA TYR A 197 5.57 11.47 3.12
C TYR A 197 6.34 11.75 4.41
N GLY A 198 6.58 13.04 4.67
CA GLY A 198 7.18 13.54 5.91
C GLY A 198 6.12 14.08 6.88
N PHE A 199 6.59 14.74 7.94
CA PHE A 199 5.75 15.33 8.99
C PHE A 199 4.83 16.45 8.50
N GLU A 200 5.23 17.17 7.45
CA GLU A 200 4.49 18.32 6.91
C GLU A 200 3.57 17.92 5.75
N ALA A 201 3.37 16.62 5.52
CA ALA A 201 2.55 16.16 4.41
C ALA A 201 1.06 16.44 4.63
N SER A 202 0.40 16.78 3.53
CA SER A 202 -1.01 17.15 3.44
C SER A 202 -1.80 16.16 2.59
N SER A 203 -3.13 16.28 2.59
CA SER A 203 -4.02 15.49 1.74
C SER A 203 -3.75 15.64 0.23
N ASP A 204 -3.06 16.71 -0.18
CA ASP A 204 -2.74 16.99 -1.58
C ASP A 204 -1.46 16.27 -2.04
N ASP A 205 -0.65 15.77 -1.11
CA ASP A 205 0.58 15.05 -1.45
C ASP A 205 0.28 13.67 -2.01
N PHE A 206 0.90 13.31 -3.14
CA PHE A 206 0.69 12.03 -3.81
C PHE A 206 0.87 10.83 -2.87
N ALA A 207 1.85 10.90 -1.96
CA ALA A 207 2.10 9.87 -0.98
C ALA A 207 0.91 9.66 -0.02
N VAL A 208 0.26 10.75 0.42
CA VAL A 208 -0.93 10.68 1.29
C VAL A 208 -2.14 10.18 0.50
N VAL A 209 -2.34 10.67 -0.73
CA VAL A 209 -3.36 10.17 -1.66
C VAL A 209 -3.23 8.66 -1.87
N MET A 210 -2.01 8.18 -2.15
CA MET A 210 -1.73 6.76 -2.32
C MET A 210 -2.02 5.95 -1.06
N VAL A 211 -1.68 6.46 0.13
CA VAL A 211 -1.92 5.77 1.40
C VAL A 211 -3.41 5.67 1.71
N ALA A 212 -4.19 6.73 1.47
CA ALA A 212 -5.65 6.68 1.57
C ALA A 212 -6.26 5.68 0.56
N ALA A 213 -5.78 5.71 -0.68
CA ALA A 213 -6.28 4.85 -1.74
C ALA A 213 -5.99 3.35 -1.50
N GLN A 214 -4.78 2.99 -1.06
CA GLN A 214 -4.48 1.59 -0.73
C GLN A 214 -5.32 1.10 0.46
N HIS A 215 -5.64 1.98 1.42
CA HIS A 215 -6.51 1.65 2.55
C HIS A 215 -7.92 1.35 2.07
N LEU A 216 -8.51 2.19 1.22
CA LEU A 216 -9.81 1.90 0.61
C LEU A 216 -9.82 0.58 -0.16
N GLU A 217 -8.76 0.26 -0.88
CA GLU A 217 -8.62 -1.04 -1.55
C GLU A 217 -8.54 -2.21 -0.55
N ALA A 218 -7.91 -2.02 0.62
CA ALA A 218 -7.88 -3.01 1.69
C ALA A 218 -9.28 -3.30 2.23
N TRP A 219 -10.08 -2.26 2.43
CA TRP A 219 -11.49 -2.41 2.82
C TRP A 219 -12.29 -3.18 1.77
N LYS A 220 -12.15 -2.85 0.48
CA LYS A 220 -12.85 -3.54 -0.62
C LYS A 220 -12.46 -5.00 -0.75
N ARG A 221 -11.18 -5.33 -0.54
CA ARG A 221 -10.62 -6.65 -0.90
C ARG A 221 -10.55 -7.61 0.28
N LEU A 222 -10.29 -7.11 1.48
CA LEU A 222 -9.97 -7.93 2.65
C LEU A 222 -10.93 -7.72 3.82
N PHE A 223 -11.13 -6.47 4.23
CA PHE A 223 -11.80 -6.20 5.52
C PHE A 223 -13.33 -6.24 5.42
N ALA A 224 -13.91 -5.63 4.38
CA ALA A 224 -15.35 -5.52 4.22
C ALA A 224 -15.81 -5.71 2.75
N PRO A 225 -15.47 -6.83 2.09
CA PRO A 225 -15.77 -7.03 0.66
C PRO A 225 -17.26 -7.05 0.32
N LEU A 226 -18.14 -7.36 1.29
CA LEU A 226 -19.59 -7.32 1.11
C LEU A 226 -20.18 -5.90 1.16
N TRP A 227 -19.38 -4.90 1.54
CA TRP A 227 -19.80 -3.51 1.75
C TRP A 227 -19.11 -2.53 0.81
N ARG A 228 -18.58 -3.02 -0.32
CA ARG A 228 -17.83 -2.20 -1.30
C ARG A 228 -18.60 -0.96 -1.75
N GLU A 229 -19.91 -1.09 -1.98
CA GLU A 229 -20.79 -0.01 -2.41
C GLU A 229 -21.06 1.04 -1.32
N GLY A 230 -20.81 0.71 -0.04
CA GLY A 230 -20.99 1.61 1.09
C GLY A 230 -19.72 2.32 1.54
N LEU A 231 -18.58 2.06 0.89
CA LEU A 231 -17.31 2.70 1.23
C LEU A 231 -17.30 4.16 0.76
N PRO A 232 -16.66 5.07 1.54
CA PRO A 232 -16.48 6.45 1.09
C PRO A 232 -15.59 6.50 -0.15
N SER A 233 -15.76 7.55 -0.94
CA SER A 233 -14.88 7.87 -2.06
C SER A 233 -13.48 8.27 -1.55
N LEU A 234 -12.48 8.23 -2.43
CA LEU A 234 -11.13 8.71 -2.10
C LEU A 234 -11.16 10.19 -1.71
N GLU A 235 -11.94 11.01 -2.41
CA GLU A 235 -12.11 12.44 -2.11
C GLU A 235 -12.73 12.68 -0.73
N GLU A 236 -13.75 11.89 -0.36
CA GLU A 236 -14.36 11.97 0.97
C GLU A 236 -13.36 11.60 2.08
N VAL A 237 -12.53 10.59 1.86
CA VAL A 237 -11.48 10.21 2.81
C VAL A 237 -10.43 11.31 2.94
N LEU A 238 -9.94 11.85 1.81
CA LEU A 238 -8.92 12.90 1.80
C LEU A 238 -9.41 14.19 2.47
N SER A 239 -10.66 14.58 2.25
CA SER A 239 -11.28 15.75 2.92
C SER A 239 -11.44 15.59 4.44
N SER A 240 -11.31 14.36 4.95
CA SER A 240 -11.42 14.02 6.37
C SER A 240 -10.06 13.82 7.06
N LEU A 241 -8.95 13.90 6.30
CA LEU A 241 -7.58 13.86 6.82
C LEU A 241 -7.13 15.24 7.30
#